data_AF-A0A1V5DQ60-F1
#
_entry.id   AF-A0A1V5DQ60-F1
#
_cell.length_a   1.000
_cell.length_b   1.000
_cell.length_c   1.000
_cell.angle_alpha   90.00
_cell.angle_beta   90.00
_cell.angle_gamma   90.00
#
_symmetry.space_group_name_H-M   'P 1'
#
loop_
_entity.id
_entity.type
_entity.pdbx_description
1 polymer ?
#
loop_
_entity_poly.entity_id
_entity_poly.type
_entity_poly.pdbx_seq_one_letter_code
_entity_poly.pdbx_strand_id
1 'polypeptide(L)' 'MGQRRLNTIQDLRRYLANLINRTENGQIDAALARSLTYMTSILMRAIEGGDLEKRIEELENKMLKGEK' A
#
# COMPACT_ATOMS: atom_id res chain seq x y z
N MET A 1 -13.46 2.42 18.23
CA MET A 1 -12.19 2.35 17.49
C MET A 1 -12.51 2.46 16.01
N GLY A 2 -12.10 3.54 15.32
CA GLY A 2 -12.39 3.71 13.90
C GLY A 2 -11.64 2.67 13.04
N GLN A 3 -12.22 2.30 11.91
CA GLN A 3 -11.60 1.36 10.96
C GLN A 3 -10.30 1.96 10.42
N ARG A 4 -9.20 1.21 10.46
CA ARG A 4 -7.89 1.69 9.97
C ARG A 4 -7.98 1.95 8.48
N ARG A 5 -7.54 3.13 8.04
CA ARG A 5 -7.41 3.49 6.62
C ARG A 5 -6.05 3.00 6.12
N LEU A 6 -6.05 2.32 4.99
CA LEU A 6 -4.87 1.71 4.36
C LEU A 6 -4.69 2.32 2.95
N ASN A 7 -4.70 3.65 2.87
CA ASN A 7 -4.81 4.36 1.60
C ASN A 7 -3.45 4.70 0.98
N THR A 8 -2.40 4.74 1.81
CA THR A 8 -1.06 5.14 1.39
C THR A 8 -0.03 4.09 1.81
N ILE A 9 1.11 4.05 1.12
CA ILE A 9 2.26 3.21 1.52
C ILE A 9 2.67 3.49 2.98
N GLN A 10 2.55 4.74 3.43
CA GLN A 10 2.86 5.11 4.81
C GLN A 10 1.88 4.50 5.82
N ASP A 11 0.60 4.40 5.48
CA ASP A 11 -0.40 3.70 6.29
C ASP A 11 -0.08 2.21 6.37
N LEU A 12 0.28 1.59 5.24
CA LEU A 12 0.67 0.18 5.17
C LEU A 12 1.89 -0.10 6.03
N ARG A 13 2.92 0.78 5.96
CA ARG A 13 4.12 0.67 6.79
C ARG A 13 3.79 0.70 8.28
N ARG A 14 2.95 1.65 8.72
CA ARG A 14 2.51 1.75 10.12
C ARG A 14 1.72 0.52 10.54
N TYR A 15 0.85 0.03 9.66
CA TYR A 15 0.08 -1.19 9.89
C TYR A 15 0.99 -2.42 10.05
N LEU A 16 1.93 -2.64 9.14
CA LEU A 16 2.86 -3.77 9.17
C LEU A 16 3.77 -3.72 10.41
N ALA A 17 4.28 -2.54 10.78
CA ALA A 17 5.07 -2.41 12.00
C ALA A 17 4.27 -2.83 13.25
N ASN A 18 3.00 -2.43 13.34
CA ASN A 18 2.13 -2.87 14.44
C ASN A 18 1.82 -4.38 14.36
N LEU A 19 1.61 -4.92 13.15
CA LEU A 19 1.34 -6.34 12.94
C LEU A 19 2.53 -7.19 13.39
N ILE A 20 3.74 -6.85 12.97
CA ILE A 20 4.99 -7.55 13.33
C ILE A 20 5.15 -7.61 14.84
N ASN A 21 5.09 -6.46 15.52
CA ASN A 21 5.24 -6.42 16.99
C ASN A 21 4.18 -7.28 17.70
N ARG A 22 2.94 -7.28 17.22
CA ARG A 22 1.86 -8.08 17.82
C ARG A 22 2.04 -9.56 17.55
N THR A 23 2.55 -9.95 16.40
CA THR A 23 2.86 -11.34 16.07
C THR A 23 4.03 -11.86 16.90
N GLU A 24 5.12 -11.09 17.01
CA GLU A 24 6.29 -11.45 17.82
C GLU A 24 5.95 -11.58 19.32
N ASN A 25 5.04 -10.74 19.80
CA ASN A 25 4.52 -10.81 21.18
C ASN A 25 3.46 -11.91 21.38
N GLY A 26 3.20 -12.77 20.39
CA GLY A 26 2.22 -13.86 20.48
C GLY A 26 0.75 -13.42 20.54
N GLN A 27 0.47 -12.14 20.28
CA GLN A 27 -0.89 -11.58 20.33
C GLN A 27 -1.69 -11.86 19.03
N ILE A 28 -1.02 -12.28 17.97
CA ILE A 28 -1.61 -12.66 16.69
C ILE A 28 -0.99 -13.98 16.25
N ASP A 29 -1.84 -14.91 15.83
CA ASP A 29 -1.41 -16.18 15.25
C ASP A 29 -0.59 -15.98 13.95
N ALA A 30 0.42 -16.84 13.75
CA ALA A 30 1.34 -16.73 12.63
C ALA A 30 0.69 -17.00 11.27
N ALA A 31 -0.35 -17.85 11.18
CA ALA A 31 -1.08 -18.06 9.94
C ALA A 31 -1.88 -16.82 9.56
N LEU A 32 -2.59 -16.22 10.52
CA LEU A 32 -3.30 -14.96 10.31
C LEU A 32 -2.33 -13.83 9.91
N ALA A 33 -1.19 -13.71 10.60
CA ALA A 33 -0.17 -12.71 10.28
C ALA A 33 0.34 -12.83 8.83
N ARG A 34 0.60 -14.07 8.37
CA ARG A 34 1.01 -14.32 6.98
C ARG A 34 -0.05 -13.87 5.97
N SER A 35 -1.32 -14.20 6.20
CA SER A 35 -2.42 -13.78 5.31
C SER A 35 -2.56 -12.25 5.27
N LEU A 36 -2.46 -11.58 6.42
CA LEU A 36 -2.53 -10.12 6.52
C LEU A 36 -1.35 -9.44 5.81
N THR A 37 -0.14 -9.97 5.94
CA THR A 37 1.04 -9.48 5.22
C THR A 37 0.88 -9.64 3.71
N TYR A 38 0.36 -10.79 3.25
CA TYR A 38 0.11 -11.02 1.82
C TYR A 38 -0.91 -10.03 1.24
N MET A 39 -2.05 -9.85 1.89
CA MET A 39 -3.07 -8.88 1.46
C MET A 39 -2.51 -7.44 1.45
N THR A 40 -1.70 -7.09 2.45
CA THR A 40 -1.03 -5.78 2.49
C THR A 40 -0.08 -5.59 1.32
N SER A 41 0.64 -6.64 0.91
CA SER A 41 1.52 -6.59 -0.27
C SER A 41 0.75 -6.38 -1.58
N ILE A 42 -0.45 -6.99 -1.72
CA ILE A 42 -1.31 -6.78 -2.89
C ILE A 42 -1.75 -5.32 -2.93
N LEU A 43 -2.20 -4.78 -1.78
CA LEU A 43 -2.64 -3.41 -1.69
C LEU A 43 -1.51 -2.42 -1.99
N MET A 44 -0.30 -2.70 -1.51
CA MET A 44 0.89 -1.89 -1.83
C MET A 44 1.14 -1.82 -3.33
N ARG A 45 1.11 -2.96 -4.03
CA ARG A 45 1.27 -3.00 -5.50
C ARG A 45 0.17 -2.26 -6.24
N ALA A 46 -1.07 -2.31 -5.76
CA ALA A 46 -2.18 -1.56 -6.36
C ALA A 46 -2.00 -0.05 -6.21
N ILE A 47 -1.54 0.41 -5.04
CA ILE A 47 -1.23 1.84 -4.80
C ILE A 47 -0.08 2.28 -5.71
N GLU A 48 1.02 1.53 -5.74
CA GLU A 48 2.18 1.82 -6.61
C GLU A 48 1.80 1.84 -8.09
N GLY A 49 0.99 0.88 -8.53
CA GLY A 49 0.48 0.82 -9.91
C GLY A 49 -0.35 2.05 -10.27
N GLY A 50 -1.33 2.41 -9.44
CA GLY A 50 -2.17 3.57 -9.70
C GLY A 50 -1.41 4.91 -9.65
N ASP A 51 -0.40 5.04 -8.78
CA ASP A 51 0.44 6.24 -8.74
C ASP A 51 1.34 6.33 -9.97
N LEU A 52 1.83 5.20 -10.50
CA LEU A 52 2.59 5.16 -11.75
C LEU A 52 1.71 5.46 -12.96
N GLU A 53 0.51 4.91 -13.05
CA GLU A 53 -0.47 5.20 -14.11
C GLU A 53 -0.74 6.71 -14.20
N LYS A 54 -1.05 7.35 -13.07
CA LYS A 54 -1.26 8.81 -13.01
C LYS A 54 -0.03 9.59 -13.48
N ARG A 55 1.17 9.20 -13.06
CA ARG A 55 2.41 9.87 -13.47
C ARG A 55 2.66 9.71 -14.97
N ILE A 56 2.34 8.56 -15.55
CA ILE A 56 2.43 8.31 -17.00
C ILE A 56 1.42 9.20 -17.73
N GLU A 57 0.16 9.21 -17.31
CA GLU A 57 -0.88 10.07 -17.90
C GLU A 57 -0.47 11.56 -17.86
N GLU A 58 0.11 12.04 -16.76
CA GLU A 58 0.60 13.41 -16.66
C GLU A 58 1.73 13.72 -17.64
N LEU A 59 2.64 12.77 -17.86
CA LEU A 59 3.75 12.92 -18.81
C LEU A 59 3.25 12.91 -20.25
N GLU A 60 2.38 11.96 -20.60
CA GLU A 60 1.75 11.87 -21.93
C GLU A 60 0.98 13.15 -22.26
N ASN A 61 0.21 13.68 -21.31
CA ASN A 61 -0.51 14.94 -21.47
C ASN A 61 0.41 16.15 -21.68
N LYS A 62 1.60 16.19 -21.05
CA LYS A 62 2.58 17.26 -21.25
C LYS A 62 3.21 17.18 -22.64
N MET A 63 3.53 15.98 -23.11
CA MET A 63 4.09 15.76 -24.45
C MET A 63 3.10 16.19 -25.53
N LEU A 64 1.84 15.77 -25.44
CA LEU A 64 0.78 16.14 -26.40
C LEU A 64 0.48 17.65 -26.43
N LYS A 65 0.67 18.36 -25.31
CA LYS A 65 0.48 19.82 -25.25
C LYS A 65 1.70 20.61 -25.74
N GLY A 66 2.89 20.03 -25.73
CA GLY A 66 4.13 20.66 -26.20
C GLY A 66 4.34 20.60 -27.71
N GLU A 67 3.52 19.83 -28.44
CA GLU A 67 3.55 19.72 -29.91
C GLU A 67 2.64 20.74 -30.62
N LYS A 68 2.17 21.78 -29.92
CA LYS A 68 1.43 22.93 -30.49
C LYS A 68 2.27 24.19 -30.46
#